data_AF-A0A6C0CX40-F1
#
_entry.id   AF-A0A6C0CX40-F1
#
_cell.length_a   1.000
_cell.length_b   1.000
_cell.length_c   1.000
_cell.angle_alpha   90.00
_cell.angle_beta   90.00
_cell.angle_gamma   90.00
#
_symmetry.space_group_name_H-M   'P 1'
#
loop_
_entity.id
_entity.type
_entity.pdbx_description
1 polymer ?
#
loop_
_entity_poly.entity_id
_entity_poly.type
_entity_poly.pdbx_seq_one_letter_code
_entity_poly.pdbx_strand_id
1 'polypeptide(L)'
;KKEEPYENKYYDKYDKLECIELEEDYVKGLKKNIIIEKTPKGNILMYYDFDKESFIYYSDTKDISYLFLETVARKYAIQYNCKKIVVDIKKELEEAKKEKPKEEIKKKEIKNELFASFKNYNRKGSGGAKTINKTFILRQNANRYSYRGKLNDYEYLQSDSYKKEKKEDFETLDFASFKRLQEKKKEKK
;
A
#
# COMPACT_ATOMS: atom_id res chain seq x y z
N LYS A 1 5.88 -6.58 30.74
CA LYS A 1 5.54 -7.34 29.51
C LYS A 1 6.37 -6.75 28.38
N LYS A 2 7.13 -7.53 27.62
CA LYS A 2 7.83 -6.99 26.44
C LYS A 2 6.76 -6.67 25.39
N GLU A 3 6.69 -5.43 24.94
CA GLU A 3 5.84 -5.07 23.80
C GLU A 3 6.46 -5.66 22.54
N GLU A 4 5.68 -6.44 21.80
CA GLU A 4 6.13 -6.99 20.53
C GLU A 4 6.14 -5.89 19.45
N PRO A 5 7.13 -5.89 18.55
CA PRO A 5 7.15 -4.96 17.44
C PRO A 5 5.92 -5.16 16.57
N TYR A 6 5.30 -4.05 16.14
CA TYR A 6 4.07 -4.06 15.35
C TYR A 6 4.16 -4.95 14.10
N GLU A 7 5.33 -5.02 13.48
CA GLU A 7 5.60 -5.84 12.28
C GLU A 7 5.34 -7.34 12.49
N ASN A 8 5.48 -7.80 13.73
CA ASN A 8 5.27 -9.20 14.10
C ASN A 8 3.82 -9.50 14.50
N LYS A 9 2.96 -8.49 14.53
CA LYS A 9 1.56 -8.67 14.88
C LYS A 9 0.91 -9.63 13.87
N TYR A 10 0.01 -10.46 14.39
CA TYR A 10 -0.80 -11.40 13.64
C TYR A 10 -0.08 -12.62 13.04
N TYR A 11 1.23 -12.81 13.21
CA TYR A 11 1.93 -14.01 12.71
C TYR A 11 1.29 -15.30 13.25
N ASP A 12 1.14 -15.44 14.56
CA ASP A 12 0.58 -16.66 15.17
C ASP A 12 -0.81 -17.03 14.64
N LYS A 13 -1.63 -16.01 14.33
CA LYS A 13 -2.98 -16.21 13.80
C LYS A 13 -2.95 -16.56 12.32
N TYR A 14 -2.08 -15.90 11.56
CA TYR A 14 -1.91 -16.13 10.13
C TYR A 14 -1.31 -17.52 9.86
N ASP A 15 -0.38 -17.97 10.69
CA ASP A 15 0.25 -19.29 10.54
C ASP A 15 -0.75 -20.42 10.77
N LYS A 16 -1.63 -20.26 11.78
CA LYS A 16 -2.72 -21.19 12.08
C LYS A 16 -3.86 -21.17 11.08
N LEU A 17 -3.96 -20.13 10.25
CA LEU A 17 -5.01 -20.02 9.25
C LEU A 17 -4.84 -21.09 8.17
N GLU A 18 -5.91 -21.81 7.85
CA GLU A 18 -5.88 -22.83 6.82
C GLU A 18 -5.80 -22.21 5.42
N CYS A 19 -5.07 -22.86 4.51
CA CYS A 19 -5.01 -22.46 3.12
C CYS A 19 -6.19 -23.09 2.38
N ILE A 20 -7.25 -22.31 2.20
CA ILE A 20 -8.46 -22.74 1.47
C ILE A 20 -8.31 -22.33 0.02
N GLU A 21 -8.77 -23.18 -0.90
CA GLU A 21 -8.91 -22.79 -2.31
C GLU A 21 -10.00 -21.74 -2.46
N LEU A 22 -9.65 -20.62 -3.08
CA LEU A 22 -10.56 -19.51 -3.29
C LEU A 22 -11.10 -19.59 -4.70
N GLU A 23 -12.42 -19.53 -4.83
CA GLU A 23 -13.11 -19.41 -6.10
C GLU A 23 -12.88 -18.00 -6.69
N GLU A 24 -12.73 -17.91 -8.01
CA GLU A 24 -12.41 -16.63 -8.68
C GLU A 24 -13.44 -15.54 -8.38
N ASP A 25 -14.72 -15.90 -8.31
CA ASP A 25 -15.79 -14.95 -8.04
C ASP A 25 -15.76 -14.41 -6.61
N TYR A 26 -15.33 -15.24 -5.66
CA TYR A 26 -15.05 -14.78 -4.29
C TYR A 26 -13.89 -13.78 -4.29
N VAL A 27 -12.82 -14.06 -5.02
CA VAL A 27 -11.64 -13.18 -5.09
C VAL A 27 -11.98 -11.85 -5.76
N LYS A 28 -12.85 -11.82 -6.79
CA LYS A 28 -13.37 -10.57 -7.37
C LYS A 28 -14.19 -9.76 -6.36
N GLY A 29 -14.96 -10.44 -5.50
CA GLY A 29 -15.74 -9.83 -4.42
C GLY A 29 -14.88 -9.12 -3.36
N LEU A 30 -13.62 -9.50 -3.20
CA LEU A 30 -12.68 -8.91 -2.23
C LEU A 30 -12.43 -7.42 -2.45
N LYS A 31 -12.67 -6.89 -3.64
CA LYS A 31 -12.54 -5.45 -3.92
C LYS A 31 -13.46 -4.59 -3.05
N LYS A 32 -14.59 -5.13 -2.59
CA LYS A 32 -15.56 -4.47 -1.70
C LYS A 32 -15.19 -4.64 -0.22
N ASN A 33 -14.30 -5.57 0.08
CA ASN A 33 -13.88 -5.90 1.43
C ASN A 33 -12.71 -5.01 1.82
N ILE A 34 -12.97 -4.08 2.74
CA ILE A 34 -11.99 -3.06 3.12
C ILE A 34 -11.62 -3.27 4.58
N ILE A 35 -10.33 -3.21 4.88
CA ILE A 35 -9.85 -3.09 6.25
C ILE A 35 -9.30 -1.71 6.52
N ILE A 36 -9.49 -1.25 7.75
CA ILE A 36 -8.81 -0.08 8.29
C ILE A 36 -7.97 -0.57 9.48
N GLU A 37 -6.70 -0.18 9.51
CA GLU A 37 -5.78 -0.51 10.59
C GLU A 37 -4.95 0.71 10.96
N LYS A 38 -4.81 0.95 12.26
CA LYS A 38 -3.97 2.00 12.81
C LYS A 38 -2.55 1.45 12.95
N THR A 39 -1.63 1.96 12.15
CA THR A 39 -0.20 1.65 12.24
C THR A 39 0.54 2.74 13.00
N PRO A 40 1.76 2.49 13.50
CA PRO A 40 2.58 3.52 14.15
C PRO A 40 2.86 4.74 13.25
N LYS A 41 2.85 4.57 11.92
CA LYS A 41 3.11 5.64 10.93
C LYS A 41 1.84 6.33 10.41
N GLY A 42 0.66 5.87 10.80
CA GLY A 42 -0.63 6.41 10.34
C GLY A 42 -1.69 5.34 10.12
N ASN A 43 -2.89 5.78 9.77
CA ASN A 43 -3.97 4.88 9.42
C ASN A 43 -3.77 4.36 7.99
N ILE A 44 -4.09 3.10 7.78
CA ILE A 44 -4.05 2.45 6.48
C ILE A 44 -5.42 1.86 6.22
N LEU A 45 -6.02 2.27 5.11
CA LEU A 45 -7.18 1.62 4.52
C LEU A 45 -6.70 0.76 3.36
N MET A 46 -7.05 -0.53 3.34
CA MET A 46 -6.56 -1.46 2.33
C MET A 46 -7.63 -2.46 1.89
N TYR A 47 -7.60 -2.81 0.61
CA TYR A 47 -8.39 -3.89 0.01
C TYR A 47 -7.58 -4.57 -1.10
N TYR A 48 -8.04 -5.72 -1.56
CA TYR A 48 -7.40 -6.45 -2.66
C TYR A 48 -8.16 -6.24 -3.98
N ASP A 49 -7.44 -5.88 -5.04
CA ASP A 49 -8.00 -5.76 -6.39
C ASP A 49 -7.51 -6.93 -7.24
N PHE A 50 -8.41 -7.86 -7.56
CA PHE A 50 -8.12 -9.05 -8.38
C PHE A 50 -7.62 -8.66 -9.77
N ASP A 51 -8.25 -7.65 -10.40
CA ASP A 51 -7.91 -7.20 -11.76
C ASP A 51 -6.45 -6.72 -11.88
N LYS A 52 -5.87 -6.26 -10.77
CA LYS A 52 -4.50 -5.71 -10.71
C LYS A 52 -3.53 -6.59 -9.94
N GLU A 53 -4.02 -7.71 -9.41
CA GLU A 53 -3.33 -8.61 -8.49
C GLU A 53 -2.52 -7.84 -7.43
N SER A 54 -3.16 -6.83 -6.84
CA SER A 54 -2.48 -5.87 -5.98
C SER A 54 -3.34 -5.46 -4.80
N PHE A 55 -2.70 -5.39 -3.64
CA PHE A 55 -3.26 -4.69 -2.48
C PHE A 55 -3.26 -3.19 -2.74
N ILE A 56 -4.45 -2.63 -2.83
CA ILE A 56 -4.67 -1.21 -2.99
C ILE A 56 -4.78 -0.60 -1.61
N TYR A 57 -3.97 0.41 -1.33
CA TYR A 57 -3.98 1.08 -0.02
C TYR A 57 -4.07 2.60 -0.12
N TYR A 58 -4.70 3.17 0.89
CA TYR A 58 -4.84 4.60 1.13
C TYR A 58 -4.27 4.93 2.50
N SER A 59 -3.53 6.03 2.57
CA SER A 59 -3.00 6.55 3.82
C SER A 59 -2.67 8.03 3.69
N ASP A 60 -2.76 8.77 4.78
CA ASP A 60 -2.39 10.18 4.81
C ASP A 60 -0.87 10.37 4.62
N THR A 61 -0.08 9.41 5.08
CA THR A 61 1.37 9.40 4.94
C THR A 61 1.79 8.48 3.80
N LYS A 62 2.54 9.01 2.84
CA LYS A 62 3.02 8.23 1.68
C LYS A 62 4.19 7.30 2.05
N ASP A 63 4.98 7.66 3.06
CA ASP A 63 6.18 6.94 3.49
C ASP A 63 5.88 5.78 4.46
N ILE A 64 5.06 4.83 4.02
CA ILE A 64 4.76 3.62 4.78
C ILE A 64 5.74 2.52 4.40
N SER A 65 6.39 1.96 5.41
CA SER A 65 7.28 0.82 5.24
C SER A 65 6.51 -0.43 4.81
N TYR A 66 7.05 -1.18 3.84
CA TYR A 66 6.44 -2.44 3.38
C TYR A 66 6.18 -3.44 4.52
N LEU A 67 6.99 -3.44 5.58
CA LEU A 67 6.77 -4.27 6.77
C LEU A 67 5.42 -4.01 7.44
N PHE A 68 4.95 -2.76 7.43
CA PHE A 68 3.62 -2.41 7.93
C PHE A 68 2.53 -2.85 6.97
N LEU A 69 2.72 -2.67 5.66
CA LEU A 69 1.77 -3.14 4.64
C LEU A 69 1.59 -4.66 4.68
N GLU A 70 2.68 -5.41 4.88
CA GLU A 70 2.67 -6.87 5.09
C GLU A 70 1.87 -7.26 6.33
N THR A 71 1.99 -6.50 7.42
CA THR A 71 1.23 -6.74 8.65
C THR A 71 -0.27 -6.50 8.42
N VAL A 72 -0.62 -5.44 7.70
CA VAL A 72 -2.01 -5.13 7.35
C VAL A 72 -2.54 -6.19 6.37
N ALA A 73 -1.71 -6.72 5.46
CA ALA A 73 -2.10 -7.76 4.51
C ALA A 73 -2.35 -9.10 5.22
N ARG A 74 -1.53 -9.45 6.22
CA ARG A 74 -1.80 -10.59 7.12
C ARG A 74 -3.13 -10.42 7.84
N LYS A 75 -3.42 -9.22 8.38
CA LYS A 75 -4.72 -8.91 8.99
C LYS A 75 -5.87 -9.09 7.99
N TYR A 76 -5.70 -8.63 6.75
CA TYR A 76 -6.67 -8.80 5.67
C TYR A 76 -6.98 -10.27 5.42
N ALA A 77 -5.93 -11.09 5.25
CA ALA A 77 -6.05 -12.52 5.02
C ALA A 77 -6.75 -13.26 6.17
N ILE A 78 -6.49 -12.86 7.42
CA ILE A 78 -7.19 -13.42 8.58
C ILE A 78 -8.66 -13.00 8.60
N GLN A 79 -8.98 -11.76 8.28
CA GLN A 79 -10.35 -11.24 8.34
C GLN A 79 -11.25 -11.86 7.28
N TYR A 80 -10.70 -12.16 6.09
CA TYR A 80 -11.44 -12.67 4.94
C TYR A 80 -11.03 -14.09 4.53
N ASN A 81 -10.31 -14.81 5.40
CA ASN A 81 -9.81 -16.18 5.18
C ASN A 81 -9.12 -16.40 3.82
N CYS A 82 -8.43 -15.39 3.31
CA CYS A 82 -7.83 -15.41 1.97
C CYS A 82 -6.31 -15.59 2.01
N LYS A 83 -5.84 -16.59 2.77
CA LYS A 83 -4.41 -16.89 2.96
C LYS A 83 -3.65 -17.05 1.65
N LYS A 84 -4.27 -17.71 0.65
CA LYS A 84 -3.68 -18.00 -0.68
C LYS A 84 -3.27 -16.74 -1.46
N ILE A 85 -3.89 -15.60 -1.20
CA ILE A 85 -3.61 -14.35 -1.93
C ILE A 85 -2.36 -13.65 -1.41
N VAL A 86 -2.08 -13.78 -0.11
CA VAL A 86 -0.93 -13.13 0.51
C VAL A 86 0.28 -14.03 0.35
N VAL A 87 1.30 -13.53 -0.34
CA VAL A 87 2.60 -14.19 -0.47
C VAL A 87 3.38 -13.99 0.83
N ASP A 88 3.64 -15.06 1.56
CA ASP A 88 4.49 -15.00 2.74
C ASP A 88 5.97 -15.03 2.37
N ILE A 89 6.57 -13.85 2.44
CA ILE A 89 7.99 -13.61 2.23
C ILE A 89 8.90 -14.55 3.06
N LYS A 90 8.53 -14.85 4.32
CA LYS A 90 9.37 -15.69 5.18
C LYS A 90 9.42 -17.11 4.63
N LYS A 91 8.26 -17.63 4.25
CA LYS A 91 8.10 -18.96 3.68
C LYS A 91 8.80 -19.10 2.33
N GLU A 92 8.63 -18.13 1.44
CA GLU A 92 9.32 -18.07 0.14
C GLU A 92 10.84 -18.11 0.28
N LEU A 93 11.40 -17.40 1.28
CA LEU A 93 12.83 -17.41 1.55
C LEU A 93 13.33 -18.76 2.12
N GLU A 94 12.50 -19.47 2.86
CA GLU A 94 12.84 -20.81 3.37
C GLU A 94 12.82 -21.84 2.25
N GLU A 95 11.82 -21.78 1.37
CA GLU A 95 11.70 -22.65 0.19
C GLU A 95 12.88 -22.42 -0.76
N ALA A 96 13.20 -21.16 -1.08
CA ALA A 96 14.36 -20.82 -1.92
C ALA A 96 15.73 -21.21 -1.30
N LYS A 97 15.80 -21.42 0.02
CA LYS A 97 17.01 -21.97 0.68
C LYS A 97 17.09 -23.48 0.56
N LYS A 98 15.95 -24.18 0.60
CA LYS A 98 15.87 -25.65 0.46
C LYS A 98 16.13 -26.10 -0.98
N GLU A 99 15.67 -25.32 -1.95
CA GLU A 99 15.78 -25.63 -3.38
C GLU A 99 17.14 -25.34 -4.02
N LYS A 100 18.17 -24.94 -3.27
CA LYS A 100 19.52 -24.82 -3.84
C LYS A 100 20.26 -26.17 -3.80
N PRO A 101 20.33 -26.94 -4.89
CA PRO A 101 21.51 -27.76 -5.11
C PRO A 101 22.72 -26.83 -5.21
N LYS A 102 23.88 -27.31 -4.77
CA LYS A 102 25.17 -26.63 -4.93
C LYS A 102 25.51 -26.56 -6.43
N GLU A 103 24.87 -25.70 -7.20
CA GLU A 103 25.29 -25.45 -8.57
C GLU A 103 26.51 -24.54 -8.55
N GLU A 104 27.66 -25.17 -8.70
CA GLU A 104 28.89 -24.55 -9.14
C GLU A 104 28.59 -23.68 -10.38
N ILE A 105 28.77 -22.37 -10.23
CA ILE A 105 28.67 -21.42 -11.33
C ILE A 105 29.77 -21.75 -12.33
N LYS A 106 29.49 -22.63 -13.31
CA LYS A 106 30.29 -22.73 -14.52
C LYS A 106 30.16 -21.40 -15.25
N LYS A 107 31.22 -20.59 -15.19
CA LYS A 107 31.41 -19.41 -16.03
C LYS A 107 31.25 -19.83 -17.50
N LYS A 108 30.05 -19.72 -18.05
CA LYS A 108 29.86 -19.73 -19.50
C LYS A 108 30.37 -18.38 -20.00
N GLU A 109 31.41 -18.41 -20.82
CA GLU A 109 31.89 -17.25 -21.56
C GLU A 109 30.74 -16.72 -22.42
N ILE A 110 30.18 -15.57 -22.02
CA ILE A 110 29.19 -14.84 -22.79
C ILE A 110 29.96 -14.19 -23.94
N LYS A 111 29.80 -14.70 -25.16
CA LYS A 111 30.23 -14.00 -26.38
C LYS A 111 29.39 -12.74 -26.53
N ASN A 112 30.05 -11.62 -26.75
CA ASN A 112 29.47 -10.27 -26.87
C ASN A 112 28.40 -10.20 -27.96
N GLU A 113 27.13 -10.37 -27.59
CA GLU A 113 26.00 -9.91 -28.39
C GLU A 113 25.36 -8.71 -27.68
N LEU A 114 25.61 -7.51 -28.21
CA LEU A 114 24.77 -6.31 -28.09
C LEU A 114 24.35 -5.79 -26.70
N PHE A 115 25.00 -6.21 -25.61
CA PHE A 115 24.82 -5.56 -24.31
C PHE A 115 25.74 -4.35 -24.17
N ALA A 116 25.17 -3.23 -23.69
CA ALA A 116 25.92 -2.02 -23.42
C ALA A 116 26.99 -2.27 -22.35
N SER A 117 28.26 -2.14 -22.74
CA SER A 117 29.38 -2.07 -21.80
C SER A 117 29.28 -0.78 -20.97
N PHE A 118 29.19 -0.89 -19.65
CA PHE A 118 29.31 0.28 -18.78
C PHE A 118 30.69 0.94 -18.96
N LYS A 119 30.71 2.23 -19.28
CA LYS A 119 31.97 2.98 -19.40
C LYS A 119 32.58 3.18 -18.01
N ASN A 120 33.76 2.62 -17.80
CA ASN A 120 34.56 2.85 -16.60
C ASN A 120 35.32 4.17 -16.72
N TYR A 121 34.70 5.28 -16.33
CA TYR A 121 35.42 6.54 -16.17
C TYR A 121 36.15 6.59 -14.82
N ASN A 122 37.45 6.91 -14.87
CA ASN A 122 38.34 7.33 -13.77
C ASN A 122 37.88 7.00 -12.34
N ARG A 123 38.04 5.74 -11.90
CA ARG A 123 38.02 5.39 -10.48
C ARG A 123 39.32 5.86 -9.79
N LYS A 124 39.59 7.17 -9.80
CA LYS A 124 40.60 7.78 -8.92
C LYS A 124 39.92 8.16 -7.62
N GLY A 125 39.72 7.17 -6.77
CA GLY A 125 39.21 7.30 -5.42
C GLY A 125 39.50 6.02 -4.67
N SER A 126 40.33 6.11 -3.63
CA SER A 126 40.64 5.02 -2.69
C SER A 126 39.37 4.64 -1.92
N GLY A 127 38.58 3.77 -2.53
CA GLY A 127 37.36 3.21 -1.97
C GLY A 127 37.08 1.94 -2.74
N GLY A 128 37.92 0.93 -2.54
CA GLY A 128 37.72 -0.39 -3.11
C GLY A 128 36.30 -0.83 -2.79
N ALA A 129 35.46 -0.90 -3.82
CA ALA A 129 34.23 -1.68 -3.73
C ALA A 129 34.73 -3.11 -3.49
N LYS A 130 34.72 -3.55 -2.22
CA LYS A 130 34.80 -4.96 -1.89
C LYS A 130 33.77 -5.60 -2.80
N THR A 131 34.20 -6.49 -3.68
CA THR A 131 33.32 -7.42 -4.36
C THR A 131 32.67 -8.23 -3.24
N ILE A 132 31.58 -7.69 -2.70
CA ILE A 132 30.77 -8.43 -1.75
C ILE A 132 30.14 -9.50 -2.63
N ASN A 133 30.70 -10.70 -2.58
CA ASN A 133 30.06 -11.92 -3.07
C ASN A 133 28.84 -12.19 -2.18
N LYS A 134 27.91 -11.23 -2.07
CA LYS A 134 26.66 -11.41 -1.35
C LYS A 134 25.79 -12.20 -2.31
N THR A 135 25.60 -13.46 -1.99
CA THR A 135 24.61 -14.28 -2.66
C THR A 135 23.23 -13.64 -2.42
N PHE A 136 22.70 -12.95 -3.41
CA PHE A 136 21.33 -12.43 -3.37
C PHE A 136 20.38 -13.59 -3.64
N ILE A 137 19.49 -13.88 -2.69
CA ILE A 137 18.37 -14.77 -2.93
C ILE A 137 17.26 -13.87 -3.49
N LEU A 138 17.06 -13.94 -4.81
CA LEU A 138 15.92 -13.31 -5.46
C LEU A 138 14.68 -14.13 -5.11
N ARG A 139 13.63 -13.47 -4.61
CA ARG A 139 12.33 -14.09 -4.39
C ARG A 139 11.61 -14.16 -5.73
N GLN A 140 10.95 -15.28 -6.02
CA GLN A 140 10.18 -15.42 -7.26
C GLN A 140 8.88 -14.61 -7.17
N ASN A 141 8.20 -14.68 -6.02
CA ASN A 141 6.93 -14.00 -5.79
C ASN A 141 7.01 -12.97 -4.65
N ALA A 142 6.22 -11.90 -4.75
CA ALA A 142 6.07 -10.89 -3.71
C ALA A 142 4.71 -10.17 -3.83
N ASN A 143 4.18 -9.70 -2.69
CA ASN A 143 2.95 -8.91 -2.68
C ASN A 143 3.15 -7.56 -3.38
N ARG A 144 2.20 -7.22 -4.26
CA ARG A 144 2.18 -5.92 -4.94
C ARG A 144 1.30 -4.94 -4.18
N TYR A 145 1.87 -3.80 -3.77
CA TYR A 145 1.15 -2.73 -3.06
C TYR A 145 1.04 -1.49 -3.93
N SER A 146 -0.16 -0.96 -4.11
CA SER A 146 -0.43 0.25 -4.89
C SER A 146 -1.05 1.34 -4.02
N TYR A 147 -0.35 2.46 -3.86
CA TYR A 147 -0.89 3.65 -3.21
C TYR A 147 -1.90 4.34 -4.11
N ARG A 148 -3.09 4.67 -3.60
CA ARG A 148 -4.15 5.35 -4.37
C ARG A 148 -4.61 6.71 -3.85
N GLY A 149 -4.10 7.16 -2.70
CA GLY A 149 -4.44 8.48 -2.17
C GLY A 149 -4.51 8.49 -0.65
N LYS A 150 -5.00 9.60 -0.12
CA LYS A 150 -5.29 9.78 1.31
C LYS A 150 -6.57 9.06 1.69
N LEU A 151 -6.79 8.86 2.99
CA LEU A 151 -8.00 8.17 3.46
C LEU A 151 -9.30 8.85 3.00
N ASN A 152 -9.32 10.18 2.98
CA ASN A 152 -10.48 10.97 2.54
C ASN A 152 -10.72 10.91 1.03
N ASP A 153 -9.73 10.51 0.24
CA ASP A 153 -9.88 10.41 -1.22
C ASP A 153 -10.65 9.14 -1.62
N TYR A 154 -10.88 8.22 -0.67
CA TYR A 154 -11.61 7.00 -0.92
C TYR A 154 -13.10 7.30 -1.17
N GLU A 155 -13.60 6.96 -2.35
CA GLU A 155 -14.95 7.32 -2.84
C GLU A 155 -16.06 7.02 -1.83
N TYR A 156 -16.05 5.86 -1.17
CA TYR A 156 -17.08 5.51 -0.18
C TYR A 156 -16.97 6.26 1.16
N LEU A 157 -15.82 6.88 1.44
CA LEU A 157 -15.60 7.74 2.60
C LEU A 157 -15.78 9.22 2.28
N GLN A 158 -15.95 9.57 1.00
CA GLN A 158 -16.57 10.84 0.63
C GLN A 158 -18.02 10.73 1.11
N SER A 159 -18.27 11.10 2.37
CA SER A 159 -19.61 11.53 2.74
C SER A 159 -19.97 12.55 1.66
N ASP A 160 -21.03 12.30 0.87
CA ASP A 160 -21.68 13.33 0.07
C ASP A 160 -21.67 14.56 0.95
N SER A 161 -20.77 15.50 0.65
CA SER A 161 -20.35 16.53 1.60
C SER A 161 -21.61 17.23 2.00
N TYR A 162 -22.12 16.85 3.18
CA TYR A 162 -23.52 16.90 3.57
C TYR A 162 -24.09 18.14 2.96
N LYS A 163 -24.82 18.01 1.82
CA LYS A 163 -25.01 19.09 0.82
C LYS A 163 -24.80 20.36 1.58
N LYS A 164 -23.60 20.95 1.49
CA LYS A 164 -23.47 22.33 1.89
C LYS A 164 -24.31 22.90 0.78
N GLU A 165 -25.63 22.97 1.01
CA GLU A 165 -26.49 23.94 0.39
C GLU A 165 -25.54 25.11 0.37
N LYS A 166 -25.18 25.56 -0.84
CA LYS A 166 -24.73 26.92 -0.98
C LYS A 166 -25.66 27.62 -0.01
N LYS A 167 -25.13 28.16 1.09
CA LYS A 167 -25.91 29.12 1.85
C LYS A 167 -26.14 30.14 0.78
N GLU A 168 -27.30 30.05 0.13
CA GLU A 168 -27.74 30.97 -0.89
C GLU A 168 -27.57 32.29 -0.18
N ASP A 169 -26.59 33.02 -0.68
CA ASP A 169 -26.44 34.42 -0.41
C ASP A 169 -26.49 34.74 1.10
N PHE A 170 -25.43 34.39 1.82
CA PHE A 170 -24.88 35.47 2.64
C PHE A 170 -24.29 36.46 1.64
N GLU A 171 -25.18 37.23 0.99
CA GLU A 171 -24.87 38.57 0.52
C GLU A 171 -24.04 39.14 1.66
N THR A 172 -22.77 39.42 1.39
CA THR A 172 -22.02 40.36 2.21
C THR A 172 -22.97 41.53 2.38
N LEU A 173 -23.47 41.70 3.60
CA LEU A 173 -24.58 42.60 3.92
C LEU A 173 -23.99 44.02 3.83
N ASP A 174 -23.79 44.46 2.59
CA ASP A 174 -23.13 45.70 2.28
C ASP A 174 -24.04 46.82 2.76
N PHE A 175 -23.41 47.91 3.19
CA PHE A 175 -24.11 49.06 3.74
C PHE A 175 -25.21 49.57 2.80
N ALA A 176 -24.97 49.48 1.48
CA ALA A 176 -25.95 49.80 0.46
C ALA A 176 -27.20 48.90 0.51
N SER A 177 -27.04 47.58 0.71
CA SER A 177 -28.15 46.64 0.85
C SER A 177 -28.93 46.87 2.14
N PHE A 178 -28.26 47.18 3.25
CA PHE A 178 -28.92 47.51 4.53
C PHE A 178 -29.75 48.80 4.44
N LYS A 179 -29.23 49.85 3.79
CA LYS A 179 -29.94 51.13 3.56
C LYS A 179 -31.23 50.94 2.76
N ARG A 180 -31.18 50.17 1.67
CA ARG A 180 -32.37 49.87 0.85
C ARG A 180 -33.45 49.13 1.66
N LEU A 181 -33.05 48.27 2.59
CA LEU A 181 -33.98 47.52 3.44
C LEU A 181 -34.68 48.42 4.48
N GLN A 182 -33.96 49.40 5.02
CA GLN A 182 -34.49 50.41 5.94
C GLN A 182 -35.52 51.33 5.26
N GLU A 183 -35.26 51.74 4.02
CA GLU A 183 -36.15 52.59 3.24
C GLU A 183 -37.47 51.87 2.90
N LYS A 184 -37.40 50.61 2.46
CA LYS A 184 -38.59 49.78 2.20
C LYS A 184 -39.47 49.54 3.45
N LYS A 185 -38.88 49.58 4.65
CA LYS A 185 -39.64 49.49 5.91
C LYS A 185 -40.37 50.78 6.27
N LYS A 186 -39.90 51.93 5.78
CA LYS A 186 -40.56 53.23 6.00
C LYS A 186 -41.73 53.46 5.04
N GLU A 187 -41.67 52.93 3.82
CA GLU A 187 -42.77 53.06 2.84
C GLU A 187 -43.97 52.15 3.14
N LYS A 188 -43.79 51.11 3.96
CA LYS A 188 -44.87 50.20 4.38
C LYS A 188 -45.55 50.60 5.69
N LYS A 189 -45.33 51.82 6.17
CA LYS A 189 -45.92 52.37 7.39
C LYS A 189 -46.72 53.63 7.07
#